data_AF-A0A8T8CU93-F1
#
_entry.id   AF-A0A8T8CU93-F1
#
_cell.length_a   1.000
_cell.length_b   1.000
_cell.length_c   1.000
_cell.angle_alpha   90.00
_cell.angle_beta   90.00
_cell.angle_gamma   90.00
#
_symmetry.space_group_name_H-M   'P 1'
#
loop_
_entity.id
_entity.type
_entity.pdbx_description
1 polymer ?
#
loop_
_entity_poly.entity_id
_entity_poly.type
_entity_poly.pdbx_seq_one_letter_code
_entity_poly.pdbx_strand_id
1 'polypeptide(L)'
;MPNSLGPLIRDLDWVENQRLADWLAVVDLLRGENMPAMLAAAVAQDVWQNTLQHQHWLGTLLVPALLRERGEVGSHLFCIHAGLRMIPRERRRACEQTTRLLAALDAFVGARRCRAQGTRPGW
;
A
#
# COMPACT_ATOMS: atom_id res chain seq x y z
N MET A 1 2.46 -8.52 -41.06
CA MET A 1 2.14 -7.08 -41.02
C MET A 1 2.62 -6.54 -39.67
N PRO A 2 3.49 -5.52 -39.61
CA PRO A 2 3.96 -4.98 -38.35
C PRO A 2 2.90 -3.99 -37.83
N ASN A 3 2.25 -4.34 -36.72
CA ASN A 3 1.24 -3.47 -36.11
C ASN A 3 1.95 -2.34 -35.35
N SER A 4 1.77 -1.12 -35.85
CA SER A 4 2.44 0.11 -35.47
C SER A 4 1.61 0.83 -34.39
N LEU A 5 1.61 0.27 -33.17
CA LEU A 5 1.07 0.93 -31.98
C LEU A 5 2.12 0.92 -30.87
N GLY A 6 2.40 2.09 -30.31
CA GLY A 6 3.38 2.35 -29.26
C GLY A 6 3.15 1.59 -27.94
N PRO A 7 3.92 1.89 -26.88
CA PRO A 7 4.06 1.05 -25.69
C PRO A 7 2.80 1.05 -24.82
N LEU A 8 1.79 0.29 -25.25
CA LEU A 8 0.53 0.04 -24.55
C LEU A 8 0.11 -1.41 -24.75
N ILE A 9 1.07 -2.34 -24.68
CA ILE A 9 0.76 -3.74 -24.38
C ILE A 9 0.37 -3.74 -22.90
N ARG A 10 -0.92 -3.47 -22.63
CA ARG A 10 -1.55 -3.90 -21.39
C ARG A 10 -1.66 -5.41 -21.48
N ASP A 11 -1.14 -6.12 -20.49
CA ASP A 11 -1.34 -7.57 -20.39
C ASP A 11 -2.84 -7.85 -20.50
N LEU A 12 -3.24 -8.57 -21.54
CA LEU A 12 -4.64 -8.99 -21.74
C LEU A 12 -5.12 -9.91 -20.61
N ASP A 13 -4.20 -10.52 -19.87
CA ASP A 13 -4.47 -11.38 -18.71
C ASP A 13 -4.66 -10.62 -17.39
N TRP A 14 -4.70 -9.28 -17.44
CA TRP A 14 -4.92 -8.43 -16.27
C TRP A 14 -6.39 -8.48 -15.79
N VAL A 15 -6.72 -9.50 -15.00
CA VAL A 15 -8.04 -9.63 -14.36
C VAL A 15 -8.03 -8.96 -12.99
N GLU A 16 -8.50 -7.72 -12.90
CA GLU A 16 -8.51 -6.92 -11.65
C GLU A 16 -9.23 -7.62 -10.50
N ASN A 17 -10.34 -8.30 -10.78
CA ASN A 17 -11.11 -9.04 -9.77
C ASN A 17 -10.31 -10.21 -9.17
N GLN A 18 -9.52 -10.91 -9.99
CA GLN A 18 -8.69 -12.02 -9.52
C GLN A 18 -7.56 -11.49 -8.63
N ARG A 19 -6.90 -10.40 -9.04
CA ARG A 19 -5.86 -9.76 -8.23
C ARG A 19 -6.39 -9.24 -6.90
N LEU A 20 -7.60 -8.69 -6.89
CA LEU A 20 -8.27 -8.27 -5.66
C LEU A 20 -8.56 -9.47 -4.76
N ALA A 21 -9.01 -10.59 -5.32
CA ALA A 21 -9.20 -11.84 -4.58
C ALA A 21 -7.87 -12.36 -4.01
N ASP A 22 -6.79 -12.35 -4.80
CA ASP A 22 -5.44 -12.73 -4.35
C ASP A 22 -4.97 -11.82 -3.19
N TRP A 23 -5.22 -10.52 -3.29
CA TRP A 23 -4.90 -9.56 -2.23
C TRP A 23 -5.72 -9.81 -0.97
N LEU A 24 -7.02 -10.10 -1.09
CA LEU A 24 -7.87 -10.48 0.05
C LEU A 24 -7.39 -11.78 0.70
N ALA A 25 -6.97 -12.77 -0.08
CA ALA A 25 -6.39 -14.02 0.44
C ALA A 25 -5.10 -13.76 1.24
N VAL A 26 -4.24 -12.84 0.77
CA VAL A 26 -3.07 -12.40 1.55
C VAL A 26 -3.51 -11.74 2.86
N VAL A 27 -4.51 -10.87 2.84
CA VAL A 27 -5.03 -10.21 4.05
C VAL A 27 -5.57 -11.24 5.06
N ASP A 28 -6.30 -12.25 4.61
CA ASP A 28 -6.84 -13.31 5.47
C ASP A 28 -5.72 -14.18 6.04
N LEU A 29 -4.70 -14.53 5.25
CA LEU A 29 -3.50 -15.21 5.74
C LEU A 29 -2.83 -14.39 6.84
N LEU A 30 -2.62 -13.10 6.59
CA LEU A 30 -2.04 -12.19 7.58
C LEU A 30 -2.86 -12.17 8.86
N ARG A 31 -4.21 -12.15 8.79
CA ARG A 31 -5.12 -12.23 9.96
C ARG A 31 -4.87 -13.46 10.82
N GLY A 32 -4.58 -14.61 10.20
CA GLY A 32 -4.27 -15.86 10.89
C GLY A 32 -2.87 -15.94 11.51
N GLU A 33 -1.91 -15.14 11.04
CA GLU A 33 -0.55 -15.14 11.57
C GLU A 33 -0.38 -14.24 12.81
N ASN A 34 0.46 -14.69 13.75
CA ASN A 34 0.86 -13.91 14.93
C ASN A 34 1.91 -12.83 14.57
N MET A 35 1.56 -11.98 13.60
CA MET A 35 2.43 -10.93 13.08
C MET A 35 2.03 -9.55 13.62
N PRO A 36 2.99 -8.65 13.93
CA PRO A 36 2.69 -7.28 14.32
C PRO A 36 1.83 -6.58 13.25
N ALA A 37 0.78 -5.88 13.68
CA ALA A 37 -0.18 -5.24 12.79
C ALA A 37 0.46 -4.27 11.80
N MET A 38 1.52 -3.56 12.20
CA MET A 38 2.25 -2.65 11.33
C MET A 38 3.01 -3.38 10.21
N LEU A 39 3.54 -4.56 10.49
CA LEU A 39 4.20 -5.40 9.49
C LEU A 39 3.16 -6.02 8.54
N ALA A 40 2.02 -6.48 9.07
CA ALA A 40 0.90 -6.97 8.26
C ALA A 40 0.39 -5.89 7.29
N ALA A 41 0.25 -4.66 7.78
CA ALA A 41 -0.14 -3.52 6.94
C ALA A 41 0.92 -3.19 5.87
N ALA A 42 2.22 -3.33 6.18
CA ALA A 42 3.29 -3.08 5.21
C ALA A 42 3.29 -4.14 4.09
N VAL A 43 3.08 -5.42 4.44
CA VAL A 43 2.94 -6.51 3.46
C VAL A 43 1.70 -6.31 2.60
N ALA A 44 0.54 -6.01 3.21
CA ALA A 44 -0.68 -5.74 2.46
C ALA A 44 -0.53 -4.53 1.52
N GLN A 45 0.21 -3.49 1.94
CA GLN A 45 0.53 -2.33 1.10
C GLN A 45 1.48 -2.68 -0.05
N ASP A 46 2.46 -3.55 0.17
CA ASP A 46 3.40 -4.01 -0.87
C ASP A 46 2.67 -4.78 -1.97
N VAL A 47 1.83 -5.75 -1.58
CA VAL A 47 1.03 -6.54 -2.53
C VAL A 47 0.04 -5.65 -3.27
N TRP A 48 -0.58 -4.67 -2.58
CA TRP A 48 -1.52 -3.73 -3.18
C TRP A 48 -0.94 -2.96 -4.39
N GLN A 49 0.37 -2.65 -4.38
CA GLN A 49 1.01 -1.93 -5.50
C GLN A 49 0.89 -2.68 -6.83
N ASN A 50 0.61 -3.98 -6.81
CA ASN A 50 0.47 -4.81 -8.00
C ASN A 50 -0.98 -5.31 -8.20
N THR A 51 -1.95 -4.83 -7.42
CA THR A 51 -3.33 -5.34 -7.41
C THR A 51 -4.25 -4.58 -8.38
N LEU A 52 -4.33 -3.26 -8.27
CA LEU A 52 -5.21 -2.44 -9.12
C LEU A 52 -4.39 -1.45 -9.96
N GLN A 53 -4.52 -1.56 -11.29
CA GLN A 53 -3.91 -0.64 -12.25
C GLN A 53 -4.65 0.71 -12.27
N HIS A 54 -5.98 0.70 -12.16
CA HIS A 54 -6.79 1.92 -12.31
C HIS A 54 -7.11 2.64 -11.00
N GLN A 55 -7.19 1.90 -9.89
CA GLN A 55 -7.75 2.40 -8.62
C GLN A 55 -6.72 2.31 -7.48
N HIS A 56 -5.48 2.72 -7.76
CA HIS A 56 -4.36 2.61 -6.83
C HIS A 56 -4.61 3.32 -5.48
N TRP A 57 -5.46 4.35 -5.49
CA TRP A 57 -5.85 5.11 -4.29
C TRP A 57 -6.66 4.29 -3.28
N LEU A 58 -7.35 3.21 -3.70
CA LEU A 58 -8.18 2.42 -2.79
C LEU A 58 -7.36 1.74 -1.67
N GLY A 59 -6.14 1.33 -1.97
CA GLY A 59 -5.24 0.70 -0.98
C GLY A 59 -4.84 1.66 0.14
N THR A 60 -4.82 2.96 -0.15
CA THR A 60 -4.55 3.97 0.88
C THR A 60 -5.67 4.12 1.91
N LEU A 61 -6.84 3.50 1.68
CA LEU A 61 -7.97 3.42 2.61
C LEU A 61 -8.11 2.02 3.21
N LEU A 62 -7.89 0.97 2.41
CA LEU A 62 -7.98 -0.42 2.85
C LEU A 62 -6.89 -0.83 3.83
N VAL A 63 -5.62 -0.47 3.58
CA VAL A 63 -4.51 -0.78 4.50
C VAL A 63 -4.69 -0.14 5.89
N PRO A 64 -5.10 1.15 6.01
CA PRO A 64 -5.47 1.71 7.31
C PRO A 64 -6.65 1.00 7.99
N ALA A 65 -7.61 0.48 7.23
CA ALA A 65 -8.74 -0.25 7.78
C ALA A 65 -8.29 -1.57 8.44
N LEU A 66 -7.29 -2.25 7.89
CA LEU A 66 -6.67 -3.44 8.50
C LEU A 66 -5.99 -3.12 9.84
N LEU A 67 -5.30 -1.97 9.93
CA LEU A 67 -4.71 -1.50 11.19
C LEU A 67 -5.79 -1.18 12.24
N ARG A 68 -6.93 -0.65 11.81
CA ARG A 68 -8.08 -0.38 12.68
C ARG A 68 -8.74 -1.67 13.17
N GLU A 69 -8.90 -2.66 12.29
CA GLU A 69 -9.47 -3.97 12.66
C GLU A 69 -8.68 -4.65 13.78
N ARG A 70 -7.34 -4.51 13.76
CA ARG A 70 -6.46 -5.05 14.81
C ARG A 70 -6.36 -4.20 16.09
N GLY A 71 -7.10 -3.09 16.18
CA GLY A 71 -7.17 -2.27 17.40
C GLY A 71 -5.99 -1.32 17.63
N GLU A 72 -5.02 -1.23 16.71
CA GLU A 72 -3.85 -0.35 16.86
C GLU A 72 -4.15 1.14 16.65
N VAL A 73 -5.30 1.47 16.06
CA VAL A 73 -5.68 2.84 15.72
C VAL A 73 -7.12 3.11 16.17
N GLY A 74 -7.26 3.84 17.27
CA GLY A 74 -8.51 3.90 18.05
C GLY A 74 -9.62 4.86 17.58
N SER A 75 -9.45 5.71 16.56
CA SER A 75 -10.49 6.73 16.31
C SER A 75 -10.67 7.26 14.89
N HIS A 76 -9.64 7.34 14.04
CA HIS A 76 -9.81 7.78 12.63
C HIS A 76 -8.82 7.06 11.71
N LEU A 77 -9.27 6.73 10.49
CA LEU A 77 -8.48 6.07 9.44
C LEU A 77 -7.08 6.67 9.40
N PHE A 78 -6.08 5.83 9.64
CA PHE A 78 -4.68 6.23 9.67
C PHE A 78 -4.33 6.86 8.31
N CYS A 79 -3.96 8.14 8.27
CA CYS A 79 -3.64 8.85 7.03
C CYS A 79 -2.27 8.42 6.47
N ILE A 80 -2.17 7.16 6.05
CA ILE A 80 -0.98 6.56 5.41
C ILE A 80 -0.51 7.40 4.23
N HIS A 81 -1.46 8.00 3.50
CA HIS A 81 -1.17 8.87 2.37
C HIS A 81 -0.26 10.06 2.74
N ALA A 82 -0.38 10.63 3.95
CA ALA A 82 0.50 11.72 4.40
C ALA A 82 1.96 11.27 4.51
N GLY A 83 2.19 10.07 5.05
CA GLY A 83 3.52 9.47 5.14
C GLY A 83 4.06 9.00 3.79
N LEU A 84 3.23 8.37 2.96
CA LEU A 84 3.61 7.91 1.62
C LEU A 84 4.05 9.06 0.70
N ARG A 85 3.51 10.27 0.88
CA ARG A 85 3.94 11.48 0.16
C ARG A 85 5.37 11.91 0.50
N MET A 86 5.87 11.57 1.69
CA MET A 86 7.23 11.90 2.13
C MET A 86 8.26 10.89 1.60
N ILE A 87 7.83 9.75 1.07
CA ILE A 87 8.73 8.70 0.59
C ILE A 87 8.98 8.84 -0.93
N PRO A 88 10.24 8.87 -1.38
CA PRO A 88 10.59 8.91 -2.80
C PRO A 88 9.91 7.79 -3.59
N ARG A 89 9.50 8.09 -4.83
CA ARG A 89 8.79 7.13 -5.68
C ARG A 89 9.66 5.90 -5.99
N GLU A 90 10.97 6.11 -6.11
CA GLU A 90 11.99 5.10 -6.39
C GLU A 90 12.03 4.05 -5.28
N ARG A 91 11.96 4.49 -4.01
CA ARG A 91 11.91 3.56 -2.87
C ARG A 91 10.57 2.83 -2.80
N ARG A 92 9.46 3.49 -3.14
CA ARG A 92 8.12 2.88 -3.17
C ARG A 92 7.91 1.86 -4.29
N ARG A 93 8.66 1.98 -5.38
CA ARG A 93 8.60 1.09 -6.57
C ARG A 93 9.91 0.35 -6.83
N ALA A 94 10.74 0.19 -5.80
CA ALA A 94 11.97 -0.58 -5.90
C ALA A 94 11.67 -2.01 -6.36
N CYS A 95 12.54 -2.60 -7.17
CA CYS A 95 12.41 -4.01 -7.58
C CYS A 95 12.49 -4.93 -6.35
N GLU A 96 13.38 -4.59 -5.42
CA GLU A 96 13.59 -5.28 -4.15
C GLU A 96 12.42 -5.12 -3.19
N GLN A 97 11.81 -6.25 -2.79
CA GLN A 97 10.67 -6.27 -1.87
C GLN A 97 11.02 -5.65 -0.51
N THR A 98 12.21 -5.96 0.03
CA THR A 98 12.68 -5.41 1.31
C THR A 98 12.70 -3.88 1.29
N THR A 99 13.12 -3.27 0.18
CA THR A 99 13.17 -1.81 0.03
C THR A 99 11.77 -1.20 0.03
N ARG A 100 10.80 -1.86 -0.63
CA ARG A 100 9.40 -1.42 -0.64
C ARG A 100 8.73 -1.58 0.74
N LEU A 101 9.02 -2.67 1.46
CA LEU A 101 8.52 -2.88 2.82
C LEU A 101 9.07 -1.82 3.79
N LEU A 102 10.38 -1.54 3.74
CA LEU A 102 10.99 -0.47 4.53
C LEU A 102 10.37 0.90 4.21
N ALA A 103 10.12 1.18 2.93
CA ALA A 103 9.44 2.39 2.50
C ALA A 103 8.00 2.50 3.06
N ALA A 104 7.26 1.39 3.14
CA ALA A 104 5.92 1.37 3.73
C ALA A 104 5.96 1.60 5.25
N LEU A 105 6.92 0.99 5.96
CA LEU A 105 7.13 1.22 7.39
C LEU A 105 7.54 2.66 7.69
N ASP A 106 8.48 3.22 6.91
CA ASP A 106 8.89 4.63 7.00
C ASP A 106 7.69 5.58 6.82
N ALA A 107 6.80 5.26 5.86
CA ALA A 107 5.56 6.02 5.65
C ALA A 107 4.62 5.93 6.86
N PHE A 108 4.47 4.78 7.50
CA PHE A 108 3.67 4.66 8.71
C PHE A 108 4.27 5.47 9.87
N VAL A 109 5.58 5.42 10.07
CA VAL A 109 6.24 6.23 11.10
C VAL A 109 6.08 7.73 10.81
N GLY A 110 6.25 8.16 9.56
CA GLY A 110 6.03 9.55 9.14
C GLY A 110 4.58 10.02 9.38
N ALA A 111 3.59 9.19 9.04
CA ALA A 111 2.18 9.49 9.26
C ALA A 111 1.84 9.65 10.75
N ARG A 112 2.44 8.86 11.65
CA ARG A 112 2.31 9.05 13.11
C ARG A 112 2.88 10.40 13.55
N ARG A 113 4.02 10.83 13.00
CA ARG A 113 4.66 12.11 13.34
C ARG A 113 3.87 13.33 12.85
N CYS A 114 3.32 13.30 11.64
CA CYS A 114 2.46 14.38 11.15
C CYS A 114 1.21 14.58 12.02
N ARG A 115 0.63 13.49 12.57
CA ARG A 115 -0.46 13.59 13.54
C ARG A 115 -0.01 14.25 14.84
N ALA A 116 1.18 13.92 15.34
CA ALA A 116 1.69 14.46 16.60
C ALA A 116 2.07 15.95 16.52
N GLN A 117 2.45 16.46 15.35
CA GLN A 117 2.99 17.80 15.21
C GLN A 117 2.01 18.85 14.65
N GLY A 118 0.83 18.47 14.13
CA GLY A 118 -0.12 19.43 13.53
C GLY A 118 0.46 20.24 12.36
N THR A 119 1.67 19.93 11.94
CA THR A 119 2.43 20.65 10.92
C THR A 119 2.02 20.12 9.57
N ARG A 120 1.30 20.96 8.82
CA ARG A 120 1.15 20.78 7.39
C ARG A 120 2.55 20.84 6.77
N PRO A 121 3.02 19.80 6.05
CA PRO A 121 4.30 19.88 5.37
C PRO A 121 4.22 21.00 4.33
N GLY A 122 5.12 21.99 4.48
CA GLY A 122 5.35 23.04 3.50
C GLY A 122 5.83 22.44 2.19
N TRP A 123 5.34 23.03 1.11
CA TRP A 123 5.52 22.64 -0.28
C TRP A 123 6.99 22.59 -0.71
#